data_AF-A0A7C6XIK1-F1
#
_entry.id   AF-A0A7C6XIK1-F1
#
_cell.length_a   1.000
_cell.length_b   1.000
_cell.length_c   1.000
_cell.angle_alpha   90.00
_cell.angle_beta   90.00
_cell.angle_gamma   90.00
#
_symmetry.space_group_name_H-M   'P 1'
#
loop_
_entity.id
_entity.type
_entity.pdbx_description
1 polymer ?
#
loop_
_entity_poly.entity_id
_entity_poly.type
_entity_poly.pdbx_seq_one_letter_code
_entity_poly.pdbx_strand_id
1 'polypeptide(L)'
;MCRARATALRSCSALALTVLICLVAITPATRAQGPSWVEPRALSIVDIAGQVPDEALQGAFVSYSGLAGISQFTGSRRAADGLEIDVEMSARVFTENGQVLTRLPLLGVRPFQDHMSSAAPASTLFLFEDGQPLTADIVRLNYLEPALAQPAVGSGPPDRYPDLERSIAAPERDGLGIRIPANWGGELVITGDHPVITGTFRLDPLNIPRVTLLGTQEATFQSFIGDFSPGDEGILGELVAQIYRHCQRDEAHPRIPLNPPAGTNYVLFIYPPTPVDPYDLDPDRRNVDRPTTGTLRLAPDEAMLSINLVHSGGFPLRVAWQDADQVLWGDQVPGLPNPPPSERFLSLLPPIDRFTPPRSLRRRACRSTPVSAAESVRRRSSRTSALPTCPSASSTSRCKRRLLGRESPCSPCACPMMRGSPPFAPPAPRRRPRC
;
A
#
# COMPACT_ATOMS: atom_id res chain seq x y z
N MET A 1 -30.86 58.22 -57.97
CA MET A 1 -30.50 57.92 -56.56
C MET A 1 -31.14 56.64 -55.97
N CYS A 2 -31.89 55.81 -56.72
CA CYS A 2 -32.60 54.66 -56.13
C CYS A 2 -31.94 53.28 -56.23
N ARG A 3 -30.84 53.09 -56.98
CA ARG A 3 -30.21 51.75 -57.14
C ARG A 3 -29.13 51.39 -56.12
N ALA A 4 -28.54 52.37 -55.42
CA ALA A 4 -27.46 52.13 -54.47
C ALA A 4 -27.92 51.63 -53.08
N ARG A 5 -29.20 51.81 -52.72
CA ARG A 5 -29.74 51.37 -51.42
C ARG A 5 -30.11 49.89 -51.36
N ALA A 6 -30.38 49.25 -52.49
CA ALA A 6 -30.85 47.86 -52.54
C ALA A 6 -29.72 46.83 -52.36
N THR A 7 -28.49 47.17 -52.76
CA THR A 7 -27.30 46.30 -52.63
C THR A 7 -26.72 46.34 -51.22
N ALA A 8 -26.70 47.50 -50.57
CA ALA A 8 -26.21 47.63 -49.20
C ALA A 8 -27.06 46.85 -48.18
N LEU A 9 -28.39 46.80 -48.37
CA LEU A 9 -29.29 46.05 -47.48
C LEU A 9 -29.08 44.53 -47.60
N ARG A 10 -28.82 44.02 -48.81
CA ARG A 10 -28.61 42.57 -49.05
C ARG A 10 -27.27 42.09 -48.48
N SER A 11 -26.22 42.92 -48.53
CA SER A 11 -24.90 42.58 -47.96
C SER A 11 -24.90 42.59 -46.43
N CYS A 12 -25.63 43.52 -45.79
CA CYS A 12 -25.77 43.52 -44.32
C CYS A 12 -26.60 42.35 -43.80
N SER A 13 -27.66 41.94 -44.51
CA SER A 13 -28.47 40.77 -44.13
C SER A 13 -27.71 39.45 -44.27
N ALA A 14 -26.87 39.31 -45.30
CA ALA A 14 -26.02 38.13 -45.45
C ALA A 14 -24.97 38.04 -44.33
N LEU A 15 -24.30 39.15 -44.00
CA LEU A 15 -23.30 39.18 -42.92
C LEU A 15 -23.92 38.93 -41.54
N ALA A 16 -25.09 39.51 -41.28
CA ALA A 16 -25.83 39.28 -40.03
C ALA A 16 -26.29 37.82 -39.90
N LEU A 17 -26.72 37.18 -40.98
CA LEU A 17 -27.10 35.77 -40.98
C LEU A 17 -25.88 34.86 -40.78
N THR A 18 -24.73 35.18 -41.38
CA THR A 18 -23.49 34.41 -41.17
C THR A 18 -22.97 34.55 -39.74
N VAL A 19 -23.00 35.76 -39.17
CA VAL A 19 -22.62 35.99 -37.77
C VAL A 19 -23.58 35.28 -36.81
N LEU A 20 -24.88 35.28 -37.09
CA LEU A 20 -25.88 34.57 -36.28
C LEU A 20 -25.71 33.04 -36.39
N ILE A 21 -25.39 32.50 -37.56
CA ILE A 21 -25.09 31.07 -37.75
C ILE A 21 -23.79 30.69 -37.03
N CYS A 22 -22.75 31.54 -37.08
CA CYS A 22 -21.52 31.33 -36.32
C CYS A 22 -21.74 31.40 -34.80
N LEU A 23 -22.65 32.27 -34.31
CA LEU A 23 -23.00 32.36 -32.89
C LEU A 23 -23.87 31.20 -32.41
N VAL A 24 -24.75 30.65 -33.25
CA VAL A 24 -25.57 29.46 -32.94
C VAL A 24 -24.76 28.16 -33.04
N ALA A 25 -23.70 28.14 -33.87
CA ALA A 25 -22.76 27.01 -33.95
C ALA A 25 -21.73 26.99 -32.80
N ILE A 26 -21.66 28.03 -31.97
CA ILE A 26 -21.03 27.96 -30.64
C ILE A 26 -22.07 27.37 -29.69
N THR A 27 -22.48 26.13 -29.93
CA THR A 27 -22.96 25.32 -28.82
C THR A 27 -21.78 25.27 -27.85
N PRO A 28 -21.89 25.80 -26.61
CA PRO A 28 -20.84 25.56 -25.62
C PRO A 28 -20.64 24.06 -25.63
N ALA A 29 -19.41 23.61 -25.92
CA ALA A 29 -19.09 22.20 -25.80
C ALA A 29 -19.56 21.82 -24.40
N THR A 30 -20.65 21.06 -24.32
CA THR A 30 -21.16 20.54 -23.06
C THR A 30 -20.04 19.63 -22.60
N ARG A 31 -19.10 20.17 -21.82
CA ARG A 31 -18.13 19.33 -21.14
C ARG A 31 -18.99 18.36 -20.37
N ALA A 32 -18.89 17.08 -20.70
CA ALA A 32 -19.45 16.03 -19.86
C ALA A 32 -19.09 16.41 -18.43
N GLN A 33 -20.09 16.61 -17.57
CA GLN A 33 -19.84 16.97 -16.19
C GLN A 33 -18.93 15.88 -15.63
N GLY A 34 -17.69 16.26 -15.31
CA GLY A 34 -16.78 15.36 -14.62
C GLY A 34 -17.39 14.91 -13.30
N PRO A 35 -16.85 13.85 -12.68
CA PRO A 35 -17.34 13.42 -11.39
C PRO A 35 -17.26 14.57 -10.38
N SER A 36 -18.16 14.59 -9.39
CA SER A 36 -18.21 15.66 -8.38
C SER A 36 -16.92 15.74 -7.55
N TRP A 37 -16.16 14.64 -7.48
CA TRP A 37 -14.82 14.57 -6.92
C TRP A 37 -14.05 13.40 -7.55
N VAL A 38 -12.72 13.41 -7.42
CA VAL A 38 -11.84 12.32 -7.83
C VAL A 38 -10.98 11.93 -6.65
N GLU A 39 -10.77 10.63 -6.44
CA GLU A 39 -9.88 10.15 -5.40
C GLU A 39 -8.45 10.68 -5.64
N PRO A 40 -7.77 11.20 -4.61
CA PRO A 40 -6.41 11.67 -4.75
C PRO A 40 -5.49 10.50 -4.99
N ARG A 41 -4.42 10.83 -5.69
CA ARG A 41 -3.36 9.90 -6.02
C ARG A 41 -2.06 10.52 -5.61
N ALA A 42 -1.12 9.66 -5.24
CA ALA A 42 0.24 10.09 -5.11
C ALA A 42 0.77 10.49 -6.50
N LEU A 43 1.69 11.45 -6.50
CA LEU A 43 2.52 11.70 -7.66
C LEU A 43 3.40 10.46 -7.88
N SER A 44 3.33 9.83 -9.05
CA SER A 44 4.04 8.57 -9.28
C SER A 44 5.55 8.81 -9.35
N ILE A 45 6.37 7.80 -9.01
CA ILE A 45 7.82 7.85 -9.30
C ILE A 45 8.05 8.14 -10.79
N VAL A 46 7.15 7.67 -11.65
CA VAL A 46 7.19 7.92 -13.10
C VAL A 46 7.10 9.40 -13.46
N ASP A 47 6.40 10.20 -12.64
CA ASP A 47 6.30 11.64 -12.84
C ASP A 47 7.50 12.40 -12.25
N ILE A 48 8.29 11.76 -11.37
CA ILE A 48 9.39 12.36 -10.61
C ILE A 48 10.76 12.03 -11.24
N ALA A 49 10.92 10.80 -11.72
CA ALA A 49 12.14 10.28 -12.33
C ALA A 49 12.59 11.15 -13.53
N GLY A 50 13.90 11.31 -13.69
CA GLY A 50 14.49 12.20 -14.69
C GLY A 50 14.29 13.71 -14.44
N GLN A 51 13.65 14.11 -13.33
CA GLN A 51 13.60 15.51 -12.86
C GLN A 51 14.35 15.72 -11.53
N VAL A 52 14.44 14.66 -10.72
CA VAL A 52 15.15 14.60 -9.44
C VAL A 52 16.36 13.68 -9.60
N PRO A 53 17.49 13.91 -8.89
CA PRO A 53 18.63 12.99 -8.93
C PRO A 53 18.22 11.57 -8.54
N ASP A 54 18.70 10.57 -9.29
CA ASP A 54 18.37 9.17 -9.06
C ASP A 54 18.82 8.69 -7.68
N GLU A 55 19.90 9.25 -7.13
CA GLU A 55 20.39 8.93 -5.79
C GLU A 55 19.37 9.26 -4.69
N ALA A 56 18.48 10.24 -4.93
CA ALA A 56 17.41 10.59 -4.01
C ALA A 56 16.17 9.69 -4.16
N LEU A 57 16.11 8.86 -5.22
CA LEU A 57 15.02 7.93 -5.52
C LEU A 57 15.44 6.46 -5.37
N GLN A 58 16.73 6.17 -5.22
CA GLN A 58 17.25 4.81 -5.14
C GLN A 58 16.53 3.98 -4.06
N GLY A 59 15.99 2.82 -4.47
CA GLY A 59 15.29 1.90 -3.57
C GLY A 59 13.85 2.32 -3.22
N ALA A 60 13.35 3.42 -3.77
CA ALA A 60 11.95 3.82 -3.68
C ALA A 60 11.05 2.72 -4.23
N PHE A 61 9.97 2.39 -3.52
CA PHE A 61 8.95 1.47 -4.03
C PHE A 61 8.17 2.17 -5.13
N VAL A 62 8.37 1.77 -6.38
CA VAL A 62 7.59 2.32 -7.49
C VAL A 62 6.16 1.80 -7.41
N SER A 63 6.01 0.51 -7.14
CA SER A 63 4.69 -0.11 -6.96
C SER A 63 4.71 -1.28 -5.97
N TYR A 64 3.52 -1.59 -5.48
CA TYR A 64 3.21 -2.76 -4.67
C TYR A 64 1.88 -3.37 -5.13
N SER A 65 1.84 -4.70 -5.17
CA SER A 65 0.63 -5.51 -5.32
C SER A 65 0.78 -6.75 -4.44
N GLY A 66 -0.19 -7.03 -3.57
CA GLY A 66 -0.17 -8.27 -2.77
C GLY A 66 -0.13 -9.55 -3.64
N LEU A 67 -0.60 -9.46 -4.89
CA LEU A 67 -0.58 -10.59 -5.84
C LEU A 67 0.68 -10.68 -6.68
N ALA A 68 1.44 -9.59 -6.84
CA ALA A 68 2.57 -9.52 -7.78
C ALA A 68 3.90 -9.13 -7.13
N GLY A 69 3.88 -8.66 -5.89
CA GLY A 69 5.07 -8.28 -5.13
C GLY A 69 5.36 -6.79 -5.21
N ILE A 70 6.63 -6.43 -5.24
CA ILE A 70 7.10 -5.04 -5.24
C ILE A 70 8.00 -4.75 -6.44
N SER A 71 8.01 -3.49 -6.88
CA SER A 71 9.05 -2.95 -7.75
C SER A 71 9.78 -1.82 -7.04
N GLN A 72 11.11 -1.80 -7.15
CA GLN A 72 11.96 -0.77 -6.56
C GLN A 72 12.75 -0.06 -7.65
N PHE A 73 12.81 1.26 -7.55
CA PHE A 73 13.54 2.11 -8.48
C PHE A 73 15.05 1.88 -8.36
N THR A 74 15.72 1.68 -9.50
CA THR A 74 17.17 1.50 -9.57
C THR A 74 17.87 2.54 -10.43
N GLY A 75 17.15 3.27 -11.28
CA GLY A 75 17.71 4.35 -12.08
C GLY A 75 16.74 4.90 -13.12
N SER A 76 17.09 6.04 -13.70
CA SER A 76 16.37 6.61 -14.83
C SER A 76 17.30 7.26 -15.83
N ARG A 77 16.85 7.30 -17.09
CA ARG A 77 17.63 7.93 -18.17
C ARG A 77 16.70 8.62 -19.14
N ARG A 78 16.98 9.90 -19.40
CA ARG A 78 16.34 10.58 -20.53
C ARG A 78 16.94 10.08 -21.84
N ALA A 79 16.10 9.55 -22.70
CA ALA A 79 16.42 9.17 -24.06
C ALA A 79 15.86 10.23 -25.04
N ALA A 80 16.23 10.13 -26.32
CA ALA A 80 15.72 11.04 -27.34
C ALA A 80 14.20 10.90 -27.55
N ASP A 81 13.65 9.72 -27.28
CA ASP A 81 12.27 9.31 -27.45
C ASP A 81 11.48 9.25 -26.14
N GLY A 82 12.04 9.71 -25.02
CA GLY A 82 11.31 9.83 -23.76
C GLY A 82 12.13 9.53 -22.51
N LEU A 83 11.55 8.80 -21.56
CA LEU A 83 12.17 8.45 -20.29
C LEU A 83 12.23 6.93 -20.14
N GLU A 84 13.41 6.42 -19.79
CA GLU A 84 13.59 5.05 -19.34
C GLU A 84 13.64 5.05 -17.81
N ILE A 85 12.91 4.13 -17.19
CA ILE A 85 12.93 3.86 -15.76
C ILE A 85 13.31 2.41 -15.55
N ASP A 86 14.38 2.20 -14.80
CA ASP A 86 14.86 0.89 -14.41
C ASP A 86 14.35 0.54 -13.02
N VAL A 87 13.88 -0.71 -12.88
CA VAL A 87 13.38 -1.26 -11.63
C VAL A 87 13.92 -2.65 -11.37
N GLU A 88 14.07 -2.99 -10.10
CA GLU A 88 14.19 -4.36 -9.62
C GLU A 88 12.84 -4.81 -9.06
N MET A 89 12.37 -5.98 -9.48
CA MET A 89 11.07 -6.54 -9.10
C MET A 89 11.26 -7.81 -8.30
N SER A 90 10.82 -7.78 -7.04
CA SER A 90 10.65 -8.99 -6.22
C SER A 90 9.26 -9.56 -6.52
N ALA A 91 9.19 -10.46 -7.50
CA ALA A 91 7.95 -10.96 -8.07
C ALA A 91 7.25 -11.98 -7.16
N ARG A 92 6.00 -12.34 -7.46
CA ARG A 92 5.27 -13.41 -6.78
C ARG A 92 5.06 -14.61 -7.68
N VAL A 93 5.08 -15.81 -7.12
CA VAL A 93 4.90 -17.07 -7.83
C VAL A 93 3.69 -17.82 -7.31
N PHE A 94 3.01 -18.48 -8.22
CA PHE A 94 1.79 -19.22 -7.97
C PHE A 94 1.66 -20.38 -8.97
N THR A 95 0.78 -21.34 -8.65
CA THR A 95 0.42 -22.43 -9.56
C THR A 95 -0.98 -22.18 -10.09
N GLU A 96 -1.15 -22.31 -11.41
CA GLU A 96 -2.45 -22.28 -12.06
C GLU A 96 -2.50 -23.45 -13.05
N ASN A 97 -3.52 -24.31 -12.95
CA ASN A 97 -3.68 -25.49 -13.81
C ASN A 97 -2.42 -26.40 -13.88
N GLY A 98 -1.68 -26.53 -12.78
CA GLY A 98 -0.46 -27.33 -12.70
C GLY A 98 0.80 -26.68 -13.29
N GLN A 99 0.69 -25.45 -13.81
CA GLN A 99 1.81 -24.67 -14.33
C GLN A 99 2.29 -23.66 -13.29
N VAL A 100 3.61 -23.56 -13.12
CA VAL A 100 4.23 -22.52 -12.30
C VAL A 100 4.32 -21.22 -13.09
N LEU A 101 3.81 -20.15 -12.51
CA LEU A 101 3.70 -18.83 -13.12
C LEU A 101 4.27 -17.77 -12.17
N THR A 102 4.82 -16.71 -12.77
CA THR A 102 5.29 -15.52 -12.06
C THR A 102 4.39 -14.33 -12.38
N ARG A 103 4.04 -13.53 -11.36
CA ARG A 103 3.34 -12.24 -11.48
C ARG A 103 4.29 -11.11 -11.11
N LEU A 104 4.31 -10.08 -11.96
CA LEU A 104 5.14 -8.89 -11.84
C LEU A 104 4.25 -7.65 -11.72
N PRO A 105 4.53 -6.71 -10.81
CA PRO A 105 3.72 -5.51 -10.68
C PRO A 105 4.02 -4.54 -11.84
N LEU A 106 3.02 -3.77 -12.26
CA LEU A 106 3.22 -2.64 -13.19
C LEU A 106 3.71 -1.38 -12.44
N LEU A 107 3.97 -0.28 -13.16
CA LEU A 107 4.45 0.97 -12.54
C LEU A 107 3.38 1.75 -11.75
N GLY A 108 2.10 1.55 -12.03
CA GLY A 108 1.02 2.18 -11.25
C GLY A 108 0.69 1.40 -9.99
N VAL A 109 -0.05 2.03 -9.07
CA VAL A 109 -0.52 1.40 -7.82
C VAL A 109 -2.03 1.46 -7.74
N ARG A 110 -2.64 0.29 -7.54
CA ARG A 110 -4.08 0.12 -7.44
C ARG A 110 -4.62 0.84 -6.20
N PRO A 111 -5.78 1.51 -6.28
CA PRO A 111 -6.58 1.86 -5.11
C PRO A 111 -7.21 0.59 -4.53
N PHE A 112 -6.37 -0.26 -3.93
CA PHE A 112 -6.78 -1.49 -3.27
C PHE A 112 -7.13 -1.17 -1.83
N GLN A 113 -8.36 -1.48 -1.42
CA GLN A 113 -8.86 -1.07 -0.09
C GLN A 113 -8.61 0.43 0.18
N ASP A 114 -7.98 0.75 1.31
CA ASP A 114 -7.58 2.08 1.77
C ASP A 114 -6.15 2.45 1.31
N HIS A 115 -5.62 1.86 0.24
CA HIS A 115 -4.32 2.26 -0.31
C HIS A 115 -4.44 3.52 -1.16
N MET A 116 -3.50 4.47 -1.00
CA MET A 116 -3.36 5.57 -1.96
C MET A 116 -2.83 5.04 -3.29
N SER A 117 -3.58 5.30 -4.36
CA SER A 117 -3.21 4.90 -5.72
C SER A 117 -2.20 5.83 -6.38
N SER A 118 -1.62 5.37 -7.48
CA SER A 118 -0.82 6.17 -8.41
C SER A 118 -1.09 5.70 -9.84
N ALA A 119 -0.88 6.60 -10.80
CA ALA A 119 -1.03 6.28 -12.22
C ALA A 119 0.33 6.18 -12.90
N ALA A 120 0.43 5.30 -13.88
CA ALA A 120 1.52 5.27 -14.84
C ALA A 120 0.97 5.45 -16.26
N PRO A 121 1.67 6.20 -17.12
CA PRO A 121 1.32 6.30 -18.53
C PRO A 121 1.65 5.00 -19.26
N ALA A 122 1.25 4.92 -20.54
CA ALA A 122 1.61 3.81 -21.39
C ALA A 122 3.14 3.71 -21.55
N SER A 123 3.63 2.49 -21.69
CA SER A 123 5.06 2.21 -21.74
C SER A 123 5.37 0.96 -22.55
N THR A 124 6.65 0.77 -22.87
CA THR A 124 7.20 -0.49 -23.37
C THR A 124 8.10 -1.07 -22.31
N LEU A 125 7.79 -2.29 -21.86
CA LEU A 125 8.52 -3.01 -20.82
C LEU A 125 9.49 -4.02 -21.44
N PHE A 126 10.75 -3.96 -21.04
CA PHE A 126 11.77 -4.97 -21.31
C PHE A 126 12.14 -5.66 -20.00
N LEU A 127 12.16 -7.00 -20.02
CA LEU A 127 12.43 -7.81 -18.84
C LEU A 127 13.80 -8.47 -18.97
N PHE A 128 14.52 -8.53 -17.84
CA PHE A 128 15.83 -9.17 -17.76
C PHE A 128 15.95 -9.99 -16.48
N GLU A 129 16.59 -11.15 -16.61
CA GLU A 129 16.97 -12.03 -15.52
C GLU A 129 18.49 -12.24 -15.61
N ASP A 130 19.21 -12.05 -14.50
CA ASP A 130 20.67 -12.12 -14.45
C ASP A 130 21.37 -11.25 -15.52
N GLY A 131 20.78 -10.11 -15.85
CA GLY A 131 21.27 -9.17 -16.87
C GLY A 131 21.07 -9.63 -18.33
N GLN A 132 20.39 -10.75 -18.56
CA GLN A 132 20.03 -11.24 -19.90
C GLN A 132 18.55 -11.00 -20.20
N PRO A 133 18.17 -10.73 -21.46
CA PRO A 133 16.76 -10.57 -21.80
C PRO A 133 15.95 -11.82 -21.48
N LEU A 134 14.84 -11.64 -20.77
CA LEU A 134 13.94 -12.72 -20.36
C LEU A 134 12.95 -13.04 -21.49
N THR A 135 12.95 -14.29 -21.96
CA THR A 135 12.11 -14.76 -23.07
C THR A 135 10.92 -15.61 -22.63
N ALA A 136 10.51 -15.51 -21.37
CA ALA A 136 9.34 -16.22 -20.86
C ALA A 136 8.07 -15.89 -21.66
N ASP A 137 7.17 -16.87 -21.76
CA ASP A 137 5.89 -16.69 -22.40
C ASP A 137 4.99 -15.81 -21.53
N ILE A 138 4.31 -14.86 -22.17
CA ILE A 138 3.36 -13.99 -21.50
C ILE A 138 1.99 -14.68 -21.52
N VAL A 139 1.42 -14.87 -20.33
CA VAL A 139 0.14 -15.56 -20.14
C VAL A 139 -1.02 -14.57 -20.14
N ARG A 140 -0.84 -13.42 -19.51
CA ARG A 140 -1.82 -12.33 -19.46
C ARG A 140 -1.22 -11.05 -18.88
N LEU A 141 -1.90 -9.94 -19.13
CA LEU A 141 -1.73 -8.66 -18.47
C LEU A 141 -3.08 -8.26 -17.85
N ASN A 142 -3.11 -8.09 -16.53
CA ASN A 142 -4.24 -7.54 -15.81
C ASN A 142 -3.90 -6.11 -15.38
N TYR A 143 -4.81 -5.16 -15.58
CA TYR A 143 -4.57 -3.79 -15.15
C TYR A 143 -5.87 -3.02 -14.94
N LEU A 144 -5.77 -1.94 -14.17
CA LEU A 144 -6.86 -1.00 -13.98
C LEU A 144 -6.70 0.18 -14.94
N GLU A 145 -7.66 0.38 -15.82
CA GLU A 145 -7.64 1.45 -16.82
C GLU A 145 -7.77 2.83 -16.14
N PRO A 146 -6.88 3.80 -16.44
CA PRO A 146 -6.91 5.11 -15.81
C PRO A 146 -8.08 5.94 -16.33
N ALA A 147 -9.02 6.33 -15.46
CA ALA A 147 -10.19 7.13 -15.84
C ALA A 147 -10.53 8.22 -14.80
N LEU A 148 -11.21 9.29 -15.19
CA LEU A 148 -11.81 10.20 -14.20
C LEU A 148 -13.12 9.58 -13.71
N ALA A 149 -13.04 8.76 -12.67
CA ALA A 149 -14.16 8.01 -12.11
C ALA A 149 -14.23 8.14 -10.58
N GLN A 150 -15.44 8.05 -10.05
CA GLN A 150 -15.68 7.82 -8.63
C GLN A 150 -15.60 6.31 -8.34
N PRO A 151 -15.17 5.93 -7.12
CA PRO A 151 -15.17 4.53 -6.75
C PRO A 151 -16.61 4.02 -6.65
N ALA A 152 -16.84 2.78 -7.09
CA ALA A 152 -18.15 2.14 -7.06
C ALA A 152 -18.57 1.72 -5.63
N VAL A 153 -17.59 1.55 -4.75
CA VAL A 153 -17.74 1.13 -3.35
C VAL A 153 -16.79 1.94 -2.46
N GLY A 154 -16.94 1.84 -1.13
CA GLY A 154 -15.97 2.41 -0.19
C GLY A 154 -14.64 1.64 -0.15
N SER A 155 -13.75 1.92 0.80
CA SER A 155 -12.44 1.26 0.89
C SER A 155 -12.39 -0.08 1.63
N GLY A 156 -13.49 -0.52 2.25
CA GLY A 156 -13.51 -1.83 2.90
C GLY A 156 -13.27 -2.97 1.90
N PRO A 157 -13.95 -2.96 0.73
CA PRO A 157 -13.70 -3.92 -0.33
C PRO A 157 -12.33 -3.75 -1.02
N PRO A 158 -11.72 -4.86 -1.49
CA PRO A 158 -10.45 -4.82 -2.21
C PRO A 158 -10.54 -4.09 -3.57
N ASP A 159 -11.63 -4.32 -4.31
CA ASP A 159 -11.80 -3.79 -5.66
C ASP A 159 -12.80 -2.64 -5.67
N ARG A 160 -12.28 -1.43 -5.88
CA ARG A 160 -13.07 -0.18 -5.81
C ARG A 160 -13.56 0.33 -7.15
N TYR A 161 -12.96 -0.15 -8.24
CA TYR A 161 -13.21 0.30 -9.60
C TYR A 161 -13.42 -0.89 -10.56
N PRO A 162 -14.40 -1.77 -10.29
CA PRO A 162 -14.58 -3.01 -11.06
C PRO A 162 -14.78 -2.76 -12.57
N ASP A 163 -15.44 -1.67 -12.95
CA ASP A 163 -15.70 -1.34 -14.36
C ASP A 163 -14.44 -0.92 -15.14
N LEU A 164 -13.34 -0.62 -14.43
CA LEU A 164 -12.06 -0.25 -15.02
C LEU A 164 -11.09 -1.43 -15.11
N GLU A 165 -11.44 -2.60 -14.58
CA GLU A 165 -10.60 -3.80 -14.66
C GLU A 165 -10.49 -4.28 -16.11
N ARG A 166 -9.27 -4.57 -16.54
CA ARG A 166 -8.95 -5.05 -17.88
C ARG A 166 -8.05 -6.26 -17.78
N SER A 167 -8.28 -7.23 -18.66
CA SER A 167 -7.41 -8.40 -18.82
C SER A 167 -7.13 -8.61 -20.29
N ILE A 168 -5.85 -8.70 -20.64
CA ILE A 168 -5.37 -8.96 -22.00
C ILE A 168 -4.62 -10.30 -21.95
N ALA A 169 -5.14 -11.31 -22.64
CA ALA A 169 -4.51 -12.63 -22.65
C ALA A 169 -3.12 -12.63 -23.30
N ALA A 170 -2.93 -11.85 -24.37
CA ALA A 170 -1.64 -11.73 -25.04
C ALA A 170 -1.37 -10.26 -25.34
N PRO A 171 -0.63 -9.53 -24.47
CA PRO A 171 -0.27 -8.15 -24.75
C PRO A 171 0.63 -8.05 -25.98
N GLU A 172 0.48 -6.95 -26.71
CA GLU A 172 1.25 -6.70 -27.93
C GLU A 172 2.75 -6.63 -27.64
N ARG A 173 3.56 -7.15 -28.57
CA ARG A 173 5.01 -7.11 -28.52
C ARG A 173 5.60 -6.35 -29.69
N ASP A 174 6.69 -5.66 -29.42
CA ASP A 174 7.58 -5.02 -30.39
C ASP A 174 9.00 -5.57 -30.16
N GLY A 175 9.36 -6.62 -30.89
CA GLY A 175 10.53 -7.45 -30.58
C GLY A 175 10.42 -8.08 -29.18
N LEU A 176 11.38 -7.77 -28.31
CA LEU A 176 11.35 -8.18 -26.89
C LEU A 176 10.53 -7.24 -25.99
N GLY A 177 10.16 -6.06 -26.49
CA GLY A 177 9.40 -5.08 -25.74
C GLY A 177 7.93 -5.47 -25.63
N ILE A 178 7.37 -5.35 -24.43
CA ILE A 178 5.97 -5.64 -24.12
C ILE A 178 5.23 -4.31 -24.01
N ARG A 179 4.17 -4.11 -24.80
CA ARG A 179 3.35 -2.90 -24.72
C ARG A 179 2.46 -2.95 -23.47
N ILE A 180 2.67 -2.00 -22.57
CA ILE A 180 1.91 -1.84 -21.34
C ILE A 180 1.03 -0.59 -21.48
N PRO A 181 -0.31 -0.72 -21.41
CA PRO A 181 -1.20 0.43 -21.40
C PRO A 181 -0.97 1.34 -20.20
N ALA A 182 -1.45 2.58 -20.30
CA ALA A 182 -1.57 3.42 -19.11
C ALA A 182 -2.42 2.70 -18.07
N ASN A 183 -2.05 2.77 -16.80
CA ASN A 183 -2.65 1.96 -15.75
C ASN A 183 -2.62 2.67 -14.39
N TRP A 184 -3.57 2.33 -13.53
CA TRP A 184 -3.51 2.58 -12.08
C TRP A 184 -2.96 1.35 -11.36
N GLY A 185 -1.97 0.67 -11.93
CA GLY A 185 -1.46 -0.59 -11.43
C GLY A 185 -2.14 -1.81 -12.04
N GLY A 186 -1.60 -2.97 -11.69
CA GLY A 186 -1.92 -4.25 -12.32
C GLY A 186 -0.77 -5.23 -12.18
N GLU A 187 -0.87 -6.34 -12.91
CA GLU A 187 0.18 -7.34 -12.99
C GLU A 187 0.35 -7.94 -14.39
N LEU A 188 1.61 -8.20 -14.74
CA LEU A 188 1.98 -9.03 -15.88
C LEU A 188 2.23 -10.45 -15.38
N VAL A 189 1.65 -11.44 -16.06
CA VAL A 189 1.81 -12.85 -15.73
C VAL A 189 2.63 -13.54 -16.82
N ILE A 190 3.72 -14.19 -16.40
CA ILE A 190 4.61 -14.94 -17.28
C ILE A 190 4.77 -16.38 -16.78
N THR A 191 5.21 -17.26 -17.67
CA THR A 191 5.52 -18.65 -17.34
C THR A 191 6.83 -18.78 -16.57
N GLY A 192 6.92 -19.74 -15.65
CA GLY A 192 8.15 -20.04 -14.90
C GLY A 192 8.17 -19.43 -13.49
N ASP A 193 9.20 -19.80 -12.73
CA ASP A 193 9.50 -19.24 -11.41
C ASP A 193 10.67 -18.26 -11.55
N HIS A 194 10.36 -16.97 -11.49
CA HIS A 194 11.31 -15.89 -11.64
C HIS A 194 11.20 -14.96 -10.41
N PRO A 195 11.93 -15.22 -9.32
CA PRO A 195 11.75 -14.51 -8.06
C PRO A 195 12.23 -13.07 -8.09
N VAL A 196 13.29 -12.79 -8.86
CA VAL A 196 13.86 -11.45 -9.03
C VAL A 196 14.05 -11.18 -10.51
N ILE A 197 13.40 -10.13 -11.00
CA ILE A 197 13.50 -9.69 -12.39
C ILE A 197 13.84 -8.21 -12.39
N THR A 198 14.71 -7.80 -13.31
CA THR A 198 14.92 -6.37 -13.59
C THR A 198 14.10 -5.96 -14.80
N GLY A 199 13.56 -4.75 -14.76
CA GLY A 199 12.69 -4.23 -15.81
C GLY A 199 13.10 -2.83 -16.23
N THR A 200 13.14 -2.59 -17.53
CA THR A 200 13.27 -1.25 -18.09
C THR A 200 11.94 -0.87 -18.72
N PHE A 201 11.31 0.17 -18.17
CA PHE A 201 10.11 0.77 -18.73
C PHE A 201 10.48 1.99 -19.55
N ARG A 202 10.26 1.91 -20.87
CA ARG A 202 10.41 3.05 -21.77
C ARG A 202 9.07 3.76 -21.95
N LEU A 203 9.05 5.04 -21.61
CA LEU A 203 7.89 5.91 -21.60
C LEU A 203 8.02 6.93 -22.73
N ASP A 204 6.95 7.15 -23.49
CA ASP A 204 6.91 8.22 -24.49
C ASP A 204 7.04 9.61 -23.82
N PRO A 205 7.40 10.69 -24.55
CA PRO A 205 7.58 12.01 -23.96
C PRO A 205 6.29 12.48 -23.28
N LEU A 206 6.34 12.61 -21.95
CA LEU A 206 5.18 12.92 -21.14
C LEU A 206 5.03 14.42 -20.93
N ASN A 207 3.78 14.89 -20.87
CA ASN A 207 3.46 16.20 -20.35
C ASN A 207 3.35 16.11 -18.81
N ILE A 208 4.50 15.91 -18.16
CA ILE A 208 4.61 15.71 -16.71
C ILE A 208 4.61 17.03 -15.94
N PRO A 209 4.08 17.05 -14.71
CA PRO A 209 4.25 18.20 -13.81
C PRO A 209 5.74 18.43 -13.56
N ARG A 210 6.14 19.70 -13.41
CA ARG A 210 7.52 20.03 -13.01
C ARG A 210 7.71 19.69 -11.53
N VAL A 211 8.70 18.86 -11.24
CA VAL A 211 9.06 18.45 -9.87
C VAL A 211 10.43 19.01 -9.52
N THR A 212 10.60 19.42 -8.27
CA THR A 212 11.90 19.89 -7.74
C THR A 212 12.07 19.36 -6.33
N LEU A 213 13.21 18.73 -6.06
CA LEU A 213 13.58 18.31 -4.71
C LEU A 213 14.02 19.53 -3.91
N LEU A 214 13.33 19.81 -2.81
CA LEU A 214 13.64 20.95 -1.94
C LEU A 214 14.52 20.58 -0.75
N GLY A 215 14.54 19.31 -0.36
CA GLY A 215 15.39 18.81 0.73
C GLY A 215 15.09 17.35 1.06
N THR A 216 15.97 16.77 1.86
CA THR A 216 15.85 15.40 2.37
C THR A 216 15.91 15.42 3.89
N GLN A 217 15.23 14.46 4.52
CA GLN A 217 15.27 14.24 5.95
C GLN A 217 15.50 12.74 6.19
N GLU A 218 16.47 12.42 7.02
CA GLU A 218 16.65 11.06 7.52
C GLU A 218 16.03 10.92 8.90
N ALA A 219 15.46 9.75 9.15
CA ALA A 219 14.95 9.39 10.46
C ALA A 219 15.19 7.91 10.72
N THR A 220 15.58 7.58 11.95
CA THR A 220 15.66 6.20 12.42
C THR A 220 14.36 5.83 13.09
N PHE A 221 13.84 4.65 12.77
CA PHE A 221 12.62 4.13 13.38
C PHE A 221 12.81 2.69 13.82
N GLN A 222 11.97 2.28 14.78
CA GLN A 222 11.83 0.88 15.11
C GLN A 222 10.71 0.30 14.23
N SER A 223 11.03 -0.78 13.54
CA SER A 223 10.04 -1.57 12.82
C SER A 223 9.02 -2.10 13.82
N PHE A 224 7.74 -1.89 13.54
CA PHE A 224 6.65 -2.42 14.34
C PHE A 224 5.88 -3.46 13.54
N ILE A 225 5.52 -4.54 14.20
CA ILE A 225 4.60 -5.53 13.65
C ILE A 225 3.22 -5.08 14.08
N GLY A 226 2.31 -4.85 13.12
CA GLY A 226 0.94 -4.48 13.40
C GLY A 226 0.16 -5.58 14.11
N ASP A 227 -0.95 -5.21 14.74
CA ASP A 227 -1.97 -6.21 15.04
C ASP A 227 -2.50 -6.80 13.73
N PHE A 228 -2.55 -8.12 13.69
CA PHE A 228 -3.26 -8.83 12.63
C PHE A 228 -4.70 -8.98 13.07
N SER A 229 -5.62 -8.95 12.11
CA SER A 229 -6.96 -9.43 12.39
C SER A 229 -6.87 -10.94 12.60
N PRO A 230 -7.66 -11.54 13.51
CA PRO A 230 -7.58 -12.97 13.78
C PRO A 230 -7.74 -13.80 12.50
N GLY A 231 -6.69 -14.57 12.14
CA GLY A 231 -6.64 -15.35 10.90
C GLY A 231 -5.77 -14.76 9.79
N ASP A 232 -5.44 -13.46 9.87
CA ASP A 232 -4.55 -12.78 8.91
C ASP A 232 -3.07 -12.92 9.29
N GLU A 233 -2.76 -13.49 10.47
CA GLU A 233 -1.37 -13.69 10.89
C GLU A 233 -0.58 -14.67 9.99
N GLY A 234 -1.30 -15.44 9.17
CA GLY A 234 -0.73 -16.45 8.29
C GLY A 234 0.23 -17.40 9.02
N ILE A 235 1.33 -17.76 8.37
CA ILE A 235 2.39 -18.60 8.96
C ILE A 235 3.21 -17.86 10.04
N LEU A 236 3.18 -16.52 10.06
CA LEU A 236 4.02 -15.73 10.97
C LEU A 236 3.38 -15.51 12.34
N GLY A 237 2.11 -15.89 12.55
CA GLY A 237 1.40 -15.65 13.81
C GLY A 237 2.11 -16.16 15.06
N GLU A 238 2.70 -17.36 15.01
CA GLU A 238 3.45 -17.88 16.16
C GLU A 238 4.72 -17.06 16.44
N LEU A 239 5.44 -16.65 15.39
CA LEU A 239 6.63 -15.81 15.50
C LEU A 239 6.26 -14.45 16.09
N VAL A 240 5.20 -13.83 15.59
CA VAL A 240 4.67 -12.55 16.06
C VAL A 240 4.27 -12.65 17.54
N ALA A 241 3.53 -13.70 17.92
CA ALA A 241 3.15 -13.95 19.30
C ALA A 241 4.36 -14.20 20.22
N GLN A 242 5.41 -14.84 19.73
CA GLN A 242 6.67 -14.99 20.47
C GLN A 242 7.39 -13.64 20.65
N ILE A 243 7.45 -12.82 19.60
CA ILE A 243 8.03 -11.47 19.66
C ILE A 243 7.26 -10.60 20.66
N TYR A 244 5.93 -10.63 20.66
CA TYR A 244 5.09 -9.88 21.60
C TYR A 244 5.26 -10.34 23.04
N ARG A 245 5.34 -11.66 23.29
CA ARG A 245 5.64 -12.20 24.62
C ARG A 245 7.03 -11.79 25.11
N HIS A 246 8.02 -11.77 24.24
CA HIS A 246 9.41 -11.55 24.63
C HIS A 246 9.79 -10.08 24.79
N CYS A 247 9.46 -9.23 23.82
CA CYS A 247 9.88 -7.83 23.84
C CYS A 247 8.85 -6.91 24.51
N GLN A 248 7.75 -7.45 25.07
CA GLN A 248 6.57 -6.72 25.52
C GLN A 248 5.91 -5.92 24.37
N ARG A 249 4.59 -5.79 24.46
CA ARG A 249 3.80 -5.06 23.48
C ARG A 249 4.01 -3.57 23.75
N ASP A 250 4.82 -2.93 22.91
CA ASP A 250 4.92 -1.48 22.89
C ASP A 250 3.98 -1.04 21.76
N GLU A 251 2.72 -0.75 22.12
CA GLU A 251 1.67 -0.37 21.16
C GLU A 251 1.87 1.03 20.59
N ALA A 252 2.83 1.79 21.12
CA ALA A 252 3.09 3.14 20.68
C ALA A 252 3.71 3.11 19.29
N HIS A 253 2.91 3.35 18.26
CA HIS A 253 3.40 3.77 16.94
C HIS A 253 4.18 5.07 17.11
N PRO A 254 5.53 5.07 17.04
CA PRO A 254 6.26 6.31 17.24
C PRO A 254 5.90 7.26 16.11
N ARG A 255 5.56 8.51 16.43
CA ARG A 255 5.34 9.53 15.41
C ARG A 255 6.65 10.25 15.14
N ILE A 256 7.03 10.31 13.88
CA ILE A 256 8.25 10.98 13.45
C ILE A 256 7.86 12.31 12.81
N PRO A 257 8.33 13.45 13.36
CA PRO A 257 8.00 14.75 12.79
C PRO A 257 8.61 14.92 11.41
N LEU A 258 7.85 15.56 10.52
CA LEU A 258 8.28 16.02 9.22
C LEU A 258 8.76 17.47 9.36
N ASN A 259 9.96 17.77 8.86
CA ASN A 259 10.52 19.12 8.83
C ASN A 259 10.69 19.58 7.37
N PRO A 260 9.60 19.74 6.60
CA PRO A 260 9.69 20.07 5.18
C PRO A 260 10.24 21.49 4.99
N PRO A 261 11.18 21.72 4.05
CA PRO A 261 11.59 23.06 3.65
C PRO A 261 10.41 23.93 3.20
N ALA A 262 10.55 25.24 3.31
CA ALA A 262 9.53 26.19 2.84
C ALA A 262 9.21 25.97 1.34
N GLY A 263 7.93 25.99 0.99
CA GLY A 263 7.46 25.75 -0.38
C GLY A 263 7.20 24.28 -0.73
N THR A 264 7.48 23.34 0.18
CA THR A 264 7.18 21.91 -0.02
C THR A 264 5.67 21.67 -0.04
N ASN A 265 5.19 20.94 -1.05
CA ASN A 265 3.79 20.53 -1.18
C ASN A 265 3.60 19.00 -1.13
N TYR A 266 4.67 18.25 -1.37
CA TYR A 266 4.67 16.80 -1.41
C TYR A 266 5.84 16.23 -0.59
N VAL A 267 5.65 15.06 0.00
CA VAL A 267 6.70 14.27 0.65
C VAL A 267 6.71 12.87 0.07
N LEU A 268 7.88 12.26 -0.02
CA LEU A 268 8.07 10.89 -0.47
C LEU A 268 8.88 10.16 0.61
N PHE A 269 8.58 8.87 0.81
CA PHE A 269 9.27 8.05 1.79
C PHE A 269 10.04 6.93 1.10
N ILE A 270 11.30 6.76 1.47
CA ILE A 270 12.11 5.60 1.10
C ILE A 270 12.46 4.88 2.40
N TYR A 271 12.17 3.60 2.44
CA TYR A 271 12.53 2.74 3.55
C TYR A 271 12.89 1.35 3.02
N PRO A 272 13.75 0.60 3.75
CA PRO A 272 14.12 -0.73 3.32
C PRO A 272 12.91 -1.70 3.30
N PRO A 273 12.84 -2.66 2.35
CA PRO A 273 11.74 -3.62 2.29
C PRO A 273 11.68 -4.53 3.51
N THR A 274 10.50 -5.05 3.79
CA THR A 274 10.34 -6.18 4.72
C THR A 274 10.89 -7.43 4.04
N PRO A 275 11.80 -8.19 4.68
CA PRO A 275 12.42 -9.36 4.04
C PRO A 275 11.50 -10.57 3.91
N VAL A 276 10.31 -10.53 4.53
CA VAL A 276 9.33 -11.62 4.50
C VAL A 276 7.96 -11.03 4.23
N ASP A 277 7.10 -11.77 3.53
CA ASP A 277 5.70 -11.40 3.31
C ASP A 277 4.80 -12.05 4.37
N PRO A 278 4.36 -11.32 5.40
CA PRO A 278 3.42 -11.86 6.39
C PRO A 278 2.06 -12.20 5.78
N TYR A 279 1.74 -11.66 4.60
CA TYR A 279 0.46 -11.79 3.94
C TYR A 279 0.51 -12.73 2.72
N ASP A 280 1.48 -13.65 2.64
CA ASP A 280 1.54 -14.62 1.54
C ASP A 280 0.24 -15.42 1.44
N LEU A 281 -0.47 -15.22 0.33
CA LEU A 281 -1.75 -15.87 0.02
C LEU A 281 -1.57 -17.17 -0.78
N ASP A 282 -0.34 -17.52 -1.19
CA ASP A 282 -0.07 -18.76 -1.91
C ASP A 282 -0.23 -19.97 -0.98
N PRO A 283 -1.09 -20.96 -1.32
CA PRO A 283 -1.29 -22.14 -0.49
C PRO A 283 0.00 -22.95 -0.26
N ASP A 284 0.90 -22.93 -1.24
CA ASP A 284 2.20 -23.61 -1.19
C ASP A 284 3.28 -22.76 -0.49
N ARG A 285 2.93 -21.54 -0.05
CA ARG A 285 3.77 -20.61 0.73
C ARG A 285 5.09 -20.25 0.06
N ARG A 286 5.09 -20.18 -1.28
CA ARG A 286 6.30 -19.91 -2.08
C ARG A 286 6.75 -18.45 -2.07
N ASN A 287 6.02 -17.56 -1.39
CA ASN A 287 6.34 -16.14 -1.36
C ASN A 287 6.67 -15.61 0.03
N VAL A 288 6.62 -16.44 1.08
CA VAL A 288 6.87 -16.01 2.47
C VAL A 288 8.26 -15.37 2.64
N ASP A 289 9.27 -15.89 1.94
CA ASP A 289 10.65 -15.40 1.99
C ASP A 289 10.93 -14.26 0.99
N ARG A 290 9.93 -13.86 0.22
CA ARG A 290 10.08 -12.81 -0.78
C ARG A 290 9.84 -11.43 -0.15
N PRO A 291 10.65 -10.42 -0.50
CA PRO A 291 10.47 -9.08 0.04
C PRO A 291 9.08 -8.51 -0.24
N THR A 292 8.60 -7.68 0.68
CA THR A 292 7.37 -6.91 0.53
C THR A 292 7.54 -5.50 1.10
N THR A 293 6.59 -4.62 0.80
CA THR A 293 6.55 -3.29 1.41
C THR A 293 5.97 -3.36 2.83
N GLY A 294 6.24 -2.35 3.62
CA GLY A 294 5.46 -2.06 4.81
C GLY A 294 4.38 -1.03 4.50
N THR A 295 3.50 -0.77 5.46
CA THR A 295 2.49 0.28 5.33
C THR A 295 2.87 1.48 6.19
N LEU A 296 2.98 2.65 5.56
CA LEU A 296 3.20 3.94 6.21
C LEU A 296 1.92 4.77 6.15
N ARG A 297 1.73 5.69 7.10
CA ARG A 297 0.63 6.65 7.11
C ARG A 297 1.16 8.03 7.50
N LEU A 298 0.62 9.06 6.89
CA LEU A 298 0.78 10.44 7.31
C LEU A 298 -0.16 10.73 8.46
N ALA A 299 0.17 11.69 9.31
CA ALA A 299 -0.68 12.09 10.41
C ALA A 299 -0.60 13.61 10.65
N PRO A 300 -1.75 14.27 10.86
CA PRO A 300 -1.80 15.66 11.30
C PRO A 300 -1.69 15.80 12.83
N ASP A 301 -2.04 14.74 13.58
CA ASP A 301 -1.93 14.66 15.04
C ASP A 301 -1.83 13.19 15.51
N GLU A 302 -1.96 12.94 16.81
CA GLU A 302 -1.84 11.60 17.38
C GLU A 302 -3.06 10.69 17.10
N ALA A 303 -4.24 11.27 16.87
CA ALA A 303 -5.50 10.55 16.75
C ALA A 303 -5.89 10.23 15.29
N MET A 304 -5.38 11.00 14.33
CA MET A 304 -5.71 10.86 12.91
C MET A 304 -4.57 10.27 12.06
N LEU A 305 -4.96 9.51 11.05
CA LEU A 305 -4.09 8.85 10.08
C LEU A 305 -4.63 9.08 8.67
N SER A 306 -3.70 9.24 7.74
CA SER A 306 -4.03 9.12 6.33
C SER A 306 -4.29 7.66 5.95
N ILE A 307 -4.87 7.49 4.77
CA ILE A 307 -4.89 6.23 4.04
C ILE A 307 -3.50 5.55 3.96
N ASN A 308 -3.49 4.24 3.75
CA ASN A 308 -2.31 3.39 3.68
C ASN A 308 -1.39 3.77 2.50
N LEU A 309 -0.14 4.05 2.81
CA LEU A 309 0.90 4.36 1.84
C LEU A 309 1.82 3.13 1.71
N VAL A 310 1.70 2.44 0.58
CA VAL A 310 2.38 1.17 0.29
C VAL A 310 3.50 1.31 -0.75
N HIS A 311 3.65 2.50 -1.32
CA HIS A 311 4.66 2.83 -2.32
C HIS A 311 5.31 4.19 -2.00
N SER A 312 6.41 4.50 -2.67
CA SER A 312 7.17 5.73 -2.50
C SER A 312 6.68 6.84 -3.45
N GLY A 313 5.38 7.09 -3.51
CA GLY A 313 4.84 8.21 -4.29
C GLY A 313 5.13 9.56 -3.63
N GLY A 314 4.97 10.65 -4.39
CA GLY A 314 4.88 11.99 -3.83
C GLY A 314 3.51 12.21 -3.21
N PHE A 315 3.43 12.23 -1.88
CA PHE A 315 2.22 12.37 -1.10
C PHE A 315 1.95 13.82 -0.71
N PRO A 316 0.75 14.35 -0.98
CA PRO A 316 0.41 15.74 -0.67
C PRO A 316 0.41 16.03 0.84
N LEU A 317 1.10 17.09 1.27
CA LEU A 317 1.19 17.50 2.69
C LEU A 317 0.03 18.37 3.17
N ARG A 318 -0.61 19.10 2.25
CA ARG A 318 -1.68 20.06 2.58
C ARG A 318 -3.07 19.44 2.56
N VAL A 319 -3.21 18.30 1.91
CA VAL A 319 -4.46 17.58 1.71
C VAL A 319 -4.11 16.10 1.70
N ALA A 320 -4.54 15.37 2.71
CA ALA A 320 -4.50 13.91 2.72
C ALA A 320 -5.89 13.40 3.10
N TRP A 321 -6.19 12.18 2.67
CA TRP A 321 -7.48 11.56 2.93
C TRP A 321 -7.36 10.71 4.16
N GLN A 322 -8.33 10.83 5.04
CA GLN A 322 -8.36 10.12 6.29
C GLN A 322 -8.58 8.62 6.07
N ASP A 323 -7.94 7.82 6.90
CA ASP A 323 -8.12 6.38 6.95
C ASP A 323 -9.60 6.01 7.17
N ALA A 324 -10.07 4.99 6.46
CA ALA A 324 -11.45 4.50 6.42
C ALA A 324 -12.06 4.28 7.81
N ASP A 325 -11.24 3.65 8.66
CA ASP A 325 -11.61 3.19 9.98
C ASP A 325 -11.61 4.31 11.01
N GLN A 326 -11.00 5.45 10.68
CA GLN A 326 -10.96 6.65 11.50
C GLN A 326 -11.92 7.74 11.03
N VAL A 327 -12.51 7.61 9.83
CA VAL A 327 -13.44 8.62 9.37
C VAL A 327 -14.73 8.55 10.19
N LEU A 328 -14.94 9.58 11.00
CA LEU A 328 -16.12 9.72 11.84
C LEU A 328 -17.31 10.18 10.99
N TRP A 329 -18.31 9.30 10.83
CA TRP A 329 -19.55 9.60 10.10
C TRP A 329 -20.79 9.59 10.99
N GLY A 330 -21.91 10.06 10.46
CA GLY A 330 -23.17 10.41 11.13
C GLY A 330 -23.69 9.55 12.29
N ASP A 331 -23.45 8.23 12.29
CA ASP A 331 -23.86 7.36 13.42
C ASP A 331 -22.91 7.45 14.62
N GLN A 332 -21.67 7.86 14.39
CA GLN A 332 -20.60 8.06 15.38
C GLN A 332 -20.48 9.53 15.81
N VAL A 333 -21.03 10.46 15.02
CA VAL A 333 -21.11 11.89 15.34
C VAL A 333 -22.56 12.35 15.29
N PRO A 334 -23.22 12.55 16.46
CA PRO A 334 -24.63 12.91 16.51
C PRO A 334 -24.96 14.13 15.64
N GLY A 335 -25.86 13.94 14.66
CA GLY A 335 -26.41 15.03 13.84
C GLY A 335 -25.74 15.24 12.47
N LEU A 336 -24.72 14.47 12.10
CA LEU A 336 -24.20 14.44 10.73
C LEU A 336 -24.93 13.37 9.89
N PRO A 337 -25.24 13.62 8.60
CA PRO A 337 -25.70 12.57 7.71
C PRO A 337 -24.55 11.63 7.35
N ASN A 338 -24.84 10.33 7.20
CA ASN A 338 -23.88 9.38 6.65
C ASN A 338 -23.69 9.64 5.14
N PRO A 339 -22.46 9.88 4.66
CA PRO A 339 -22.23 10.02 3.23
C PRO A 339 -22.39 8.65 2.53
N PRO A 340 -22.61 8.63 1.20
CA PRO A 340 -22.59 7.41 0.40
C PRO A 340 -21.31 6.59 0.65
N PRO A 341 -21.32 5.25 0.52
CA PRO A 341 -20.14 4.42 0.76
C PRO A 341 -18.89 4.86 -0.02
N SER A 342 -19.05 5.31 -1.26
CA SER A 342 -17.98 5.84 -2.11
C SER A 342 -17.30 7.07 -1.51
N GLU A 343 -17.99 7.80 -0.64
CA GLU A 343 -17.58 9.07 -0.04
C GLU A 343 -17.01 8.92 1.38
N ARG A 344 -16.92 7.70 1.91
CA ARG A 344 -16.49 7.43 3.30
C ARG A 344 -14.98 7.66 3.58
N PHE A 345 -14.32 8.46 2.75
CA PHE A 345 -12.92 8.90 2.83
C PHE A 345 -12.76 10.42 2.76
N LEU A 346 -13.88 11.15 2.60
CA LEU A 346 -13.90 12.57 2.25
C LEU A 346 -13.64 13.52 3.43
N SER A 347 -12.75 13.15 4.34
CA SER A 347 -12.25 14.06 5.35
C SER A 347 -10.85 14.52 4.98
N LEU A 348 -10.74 15.79 4.58
CA LEU A 348 -9.45 16.44 4.40
C LEU A 348 -8.79 16.53 5.77
N LEU A 349 -7.63 15.90 5.91
CA LEU A 349 -6.83 16.07 7.11
C LEU A 349 -6.27 17.50 7.17
N PRO A 350 -6.11 18.07 8.38
CA PRO A 350 -5.27 19.25 8.58
C PRO A 350 -3.87 19.05 7.99
N PRO A 351 -3.06 20.12 7.88
CA PRO A 351 -1.67 20.00 7.42
C PRO A 351 -0.93 18.88 8.17
N ILE A 352 -0.33 17.99 7.39
CA ILE A 352 0.42 16.84 7.90
C ILE A 352 1.78 17.33 8.43
N ASP A 353 2.09 16.98 9.68
CA ASP A 353 3.34 17.35 10.34
C ASP A 353 4.17 16.15 10.83
N ARG A 354 3.65 14.93 10.71
CA ARG A 354 4.33 13.70 11.14
C ARG A 354 3.91 12.49 10.32
N PHE A 355 4.65 11.40 10.46
CA PHE A 355 4.31 10.10 9.87
C PHE A 355 4.47 8.96 10.87
N THR A 356 3.77 7.85 10.62
CA THR A 356 4.03 6.57 11.29
C THR A 356 5.09 5.79 10.51
N PRO A 357 6.14 5.27 11.14
CA PRO A 357 7.05 4.37 10.45
C PRO A 357 6.32 3.14 9.90
N PRO A 358 6.89 2.49 8.87
CA PRO A 358 6.25 1.38 8.20
C PRO A 358 5.95 0.24 9.18
N ARG A 359 4.74 -0.31 9.07
CA ARG A 359 4.40 -1.62 9.65
C ARG A 359 5.18 -2.68 8.88
N SER A 360 6.23 -3.23 9.48
CA SER A 360 7.12 -4.22 8.85
C SER A 360 7.71 -5.19 9.87
N LEU A 361 8.09 -6.38 9.41
CA LEU A 361 8.76 -7.39 10.21
C LEU A 361 10.28 -7.31 9.98
N ARG A 362 10.98 -6.54 10.81
CA ARG A 362 12.46 -6.55 10.88
C ARG A 362 12.93 -6.98 12.25
N ARG A 363 14.14 -7.55 12.31
CA ARG A 363 14.75 -8.08 13.54
C ARG A 363 14.72 -7.02 14.65
N ARG A 364 13.86 -7.20 15.65
CA ARG A 364 13.77 -6.33 16.83
C ARG A 364 14.99 -6.62 17.71
N ALA A 365 15.86 -5.64 17.92
CA ALA A 365 16.69 -5.64 19.11
C ALA A 365 15.76 -5.21 20.26
N CYS A 366 15.32 -6.15 21.12
CA CYS A 366 14.59 -5.74 22.32
C CYS A 366 15.50 -4.79 23.11
N ARG A 367 14.96 -3.69 23.65
CA ARG A 367 15.74 -2.79 24.51
C ARG A 367 16.36 -3.62 25.65
N SER A 368 17.67 -3.81 25.64
CA SER A 368 18.39 -4.14 26.86
C SER A 368 18.36 -2.87 27.72
N THR A 369 17.65 -2.90 28.84
CA THR A 369 17.86 -1.94 29.91
C THR A 369 19.36 -1.91 30.22
N PRO A 370 20.03 -0.74 30.28
CA PRO A 370 21.37 -0.69 30.82
C PRO A 370 21.25 -1.00 32.31
N VAL A 371 21.55 -2.25 32.70
CA VAL A 371 21.84 -2.55 34.10
C VAL A 371 23.07 -1.73 34.43
N SER A 372 22.93 -0.77 35.34
CA SER A 372 24.05 -0.01 35.86
C SER A 372 25.04 -0.99 36.47
N ALA A 373 26.14 -1.28 35.78
CA ALA A 373 27.30 -1.90 36.38
C ALA A 373 28.04 -0.82 37.16
N ALA A 374 27.51 -0.50 38.35
CA ALA A 374 28.28 0.14 39.39
C ALA A 374 29.37 -0.86 39.83
N GLU A 375 30.58 -0.53 39.40
CA GLU A 375 31.85 -0.78 40.05
C GLU A 375 31.78 -1.30 41.50
N SER A 376 32.14 -2.57 41.72
CA SER A 376 32.73 -3.00 42.99
C SER A 376 33.73 -4.13 42.76
N VAL A 377 34.98 -3.71 42.60
CA VAL A 377 36.18 -4.53 42.72
C VAL A 377 36.40 -4.86 44.20
N ARG A 378 36.38 -6.15 44.60
CA ARG A 378 37.46 -6.79 45.41
C ARG A 378 37.18 -8.25 45.79
N ARG A 379 38.10 -9.08 45.28
CA ARG A 379 38.94 -10.10 45.96
C ARG A 379 38.34 -11.39 46.57
N ARG A 380 38.87 -12.48 45.97
CA ARG A 380 39.58 -13.65 46.54
C ARG A 380 38.80 -14.83 47.15
N SER A 381 38.91 -15.92 46.38
CA SER A 381 39.51 -17.23 46.71
C SER A 381 38.77 -18.22 47.61
N SER A 382 38.53 -19.37 46.98
CA SER A 382 38.88 -20.73 47.41
C SER A 382 37.78 -21.64 48.00
N ARG A 383 37.77 -22.85 47.41
CA ARG A 383 37.63 -24.19 48.04
C ARG A 383 36.25 -24.83 48.21
N THR A 384 36.09 -25.91 47.43
CA THR A 384 35.66 -27.29 47.77
C THR A 384 34.24 -27.59 48.27
N SER A 385 33.60 -28.49 47.50
CA SER A 385 32.79 -29.66 47.92
C SER A 385 31.71 -29.50 48.98
N ALA A 386 30.45 -29.78 48.61
CA ALA A 386 29.66 -30.92 49.09
C ALA A 386 28.17 -30.73 48.75
N LEU A 387 27.58 -31.75 48.13
CA LEU A 387 26.16 -32.11 48.29
C LEU A 387 25.93 -32.44 49.79
N PRO A 388 24.74 -32.19 50.38
CA PRO A 388 23.63 -33.13 50.16
C PRO A 388 22.19 -32.61 50.34
N THR A 389 21.27 -33.36 49.71
CA THR A 389 19.90 -33.77 50.11
C THR A 389 18.93 -32.85 50.86
N CYS A 390 17.68 -32.83 50.35
CA CYS A 390 16.43 -32.47 51.04
C CYS A 390 16.26 -33.14 52.43
N PRO A 391 15.38 -32.61 53.30
CA PRO A 391 14.04 -33.23 53.35
C PRO A 391 12.85 -32.30 53.69
N SER A 392 11.69 -32.75 53.21
CA SER A 392 10.34 -32.81 53.84
C SER A 392 9.67 -31.60 54.51
N ALA A 393 8.38 -31.51 54.16
CA ALA A 393 7.32 -30.68 54.71
C ALA A 393 6.98 -30.89 56.21
N SER A 394 6.22 -29.91 56.74
CA SER A 394 5.42 -29.82 57.99
C SER A 394 5.90 -28.64 58.85
N SER A 395 5.10 -27.85 59.56
CA SER A 395 3.66 -27.75 59.79
C SER A 395 3.40 -26.43 60.56
N THR A 396 2.18 -25.90 60.44
CA THR A 396 1.41 -25.20 61.49
C THR A 396 1.86 -23.85 62.09
N SER A 397 1.02 -22.85 61.78
CA SER A 397 0.20 -22.06 62.74
C SER A 397 0.80 -20.83 63.46
N ARG A 398 0.22 -19.66 63.16
CA ARG A 398 -0.63 -18.82 64.04
C ARG A 398 -0.54 -17.35 63.64
N CYS A 399 -1.64 -16.75 63.22
CA CYS A 399 -2.11 -15.53 63.86
C CYS A 399 -3.63 -15.37 63.76
N LYS A 400 -4.20 -14.87 64.84
CA LYS A 400 -5.63 -14.81 65.20
C LYS A 400 -6.26 -13.49 64.72
N ARG A 401 -7.56 -13.60 64.40
CA ARG A 401 -8.69 -12.65 64.64
C ARG A 401 -8.76 -11.38 63.79
N ARG A 402 -9.80 -11.31 62.94
CA ARG A 402 -11.08 -10.51 63.06
C ARG A 402 -10.87 -9.05 62.67
N LEU A 403 -11.67 -8.37 61.83
CA LEU A 403 -13.10 -8.48 61.52
C LEU A 403 -13.40 -7.56 60.31
N LEU A 404 -14.42 -7.93 59.51
CA LEU A 404 -15.20 -7.10 58.54
C LEU A 404 -14.47 -6.77 57.21
N GLY A 405 -14.94 -7.11 56.01
CA GLY A 405 -16.17 -7.76 55.55
C GLY A 405 -16.26 -7.63 54.02
N ARG A 406 -16.81 -8.68 53.36
CA ARG A 406 -17.21 -8.80 51.94
C ARG A 406 -16.06 -8.84 50.92
N GLU A 407 -15.49 -10.00 50.61
CA GLU A 407 -16.00 -11.10 49.75
C GLU A 407 -16.24 -10.71 48.28
N SER A 408 -15.21 -10.91 47.47
CA SER A 408 -15.30 -11.38 46.08
C SER A 408 -14.70 -12.79 46.04
N PRO A 409 -15.31 -13.79 45.38
CA PRO A 409 -14.62 -15.04 45.11
C PRO A 409 -14.02 -15.04 43.70
N CYS A 410 -12.70 -15.22 43.66
CA CYS A 410 -12.04 -15.86 42.53
C CYS A 410 -12.44 -17.34 42.44
N SER A 411 -12.35 -17.86 41.21
CA SER A 411 -12.66 -19.18 40.64
C SER A 411 -12.34 -20.43 41.47
N PRO A 412 -12.74 -21.61 40.93
CA PRO A 412 -11.69 -22.61 40.71
C PRO A 412 -11.76 -23.33 39.34
N CYS A 413 -10.57 -23.68 38.87
CA CYS A 413 -10.31 -24.61 37.78
C CYS A 413 -10.85 -26.02 38.06
N ALA A 414 -11.34 -26.70 37.02
CA ALA A 414 -11.33 -28.16 36.90
C ALA A 414 -11.25 -28.55 35.42
N CYS A 415 -10.24 -29.36 35.06
CA CYS A 415 -10.12 -30.13 33.81
C CYS A 415 -10.35 -31.62 34.14
N PRO A 416 -10.40 -32.57 33.17
CA PRO A 416 -11.09 -32.58 31.87
C PRO A 416 -11.95 -33.87 31.70
N MET A 417 -12.83 -33.95 30.70
CA MET A 417 -13.26 -35.25 30.16
C MET A 417 -13.66 -35.17 28.68
N MET A 418 -13.20 -36.18 27.93
CA MET A 418 -13.38 -36.39 26.49
C MET A 418 -14.83 -36.57 26.05
N ARG A 419 -15.15 -36.11 24.83
CA ARG A 419 -15.95 -36.82 23.81
C ARG A 419 -15.77 -36.14 22.45
N GLY A 420 -15.47 -36.93 21.43
CA GLY A 420 -15.13 -36.46 20.08
C GLY A 420 -16.24 -36.59 19.03
N SER A 421 -15.82 -36.30 17.79
CA SER A 421 -16.45 -36.46 16.46
C SER A 421 -17.00 -35.15 15.83
N PRO A 422 -17.09 -35.04 14.49
CA PRO A 422 -16.02 -35.05 13.45
C PRO A 422 -16.17 -33.83 12.47
N PRO A 423 -15.40 -33.71 11.36
CA PRO A 423 -15.21 -32.43 10.66
C PRO A 423 -16.25 -32.16 9.55
N PHE A 424 -16.53 -30.87 9.32
CA PHE A 424 -17.38 -30.36 8.24
C PHE A 424 -16.68 -30.44 6.87
N ALA A 425 -17.40 -30.97 5.89
CA ALA A 425 -17.07 -30.92 4.46
C ALA A 425 -17.65 -29.65 3.80
N PRO A 426 -17.05 -29.14 2.70
CA PRO A 426 -17.51 -27.92 2.01
C PRO A 426 -18.70 -28.19 1.06
N PRO A 427 -19.50 -27.17 0.71
CA PRO A 427 -20.70 -27.35 -0.12
C PRO A 427 -20.38 -27.41 -1.61
N ALA A 428 -21.04 -28.33 -2.32
CA ALA A 428 -21.09 -28.42 -3.78
C ALA A 428 -22.19 -27.53 -4.37
N PRO A 429 -22.06 -27.05 -5.63
CA PRO A 429 -22.99 -26.09 -6.23
C PRO A 429 -24.24 -26.79 -6.78
N ARG A 430 -25.43 -26.18 -6.59
CA ARG A 430 -26.66 -26.65 -7.24
C ARG A 430 -27.18 -25.69 -8.32
N ARG A 431 -27.47 -26.34 -9.44
CA ARG A 431 -27.99 -25.90 -10.73
C ARG A 431 -29.29 -25.09 -10.64
N ARG A 432 -29.47 -24.18 -11.61
CA ARG A 432 -30.75 -23.57 -11.98
C ARG A 432 -31.72 -24.62 -12.56
N PRO A 433 -33.04 -24.50 -12.35
CA PRO A 433 -34.01 -25.19 -13.18
C PRO A 433 -34.36 -24.37 -14.42
N ARG A 434 -34.56 -25.08 -15.53
CA ARG A 434 -35.24 -24.59 -16.73
C ARG A 434 -36.74 -24.51 -16.46
N CYS A 435 -37.37 -23.45 -16.95
CA CYS A 435 -38.65 -23.47 -17.64
C CYS A 435 -38.44 -22.73 -18.97
#